data_AF-A0A1I2DGV6-F1
#
_entry.id   AF-A0A1I2DGV6-F1
#
_cell.length_a   1.000
_cell.length_b   1.000
_cell.length_c   1.000
_cell.angle_alpha   90.00
_cell.angle_beta   90.00
_cell.angle_gamma   90.00
#
_symmetry.space_group_name_H-M   'P 1'
#
loop_
_entity.id
_entity.type
_entity.pdbx_description
1 polymer ?
#
loop_
_entity_poly.entity_id
_entity_poly.type
_entity_poly.pdbx_seq_one_letter_code
_entity_poly.pdbx_strand_id
1 'polypeptide(L)'
;MASTLVDLEHPPYRNEGFCAALELAVAAGRELGPAPGGRDAGLGERIQREAILRLRTGATVNPGLLPLLAEGRFAEDRGDPPGPDEVSRALAVPDVFCLSAPPGAARTATVLEIVRAATARGERVLYAAPRPPAVEAVLSRLPPGALVIRPGQPGAGPGSLAAAAADVQQRILARSQAAARSLEPWLGEPSPALGWLRRLTTALGEAAEARERADRAEAHRVAAEAAARERLGAAAREREQAVRAAQAAADQAADQVGQLTVAVRRAEASRLHRWRTAGLRRRLGEAVRSAAAARSRFFQTHALYEESARQLTQEVHRDSTVRAAADRAAFADVAARRALDAAERAAHHLTRLLPAALAGIASWSADPEGLAALAVRCQELEPVLRGRAGLLREWRQRAARPTRQLHAELLRYADVVATACLDAGRPEYGDLAFDLLILEDATRVPVPEALAPLVRARRAVLIGEPGRPPLRDPEVARAWVAARCPAGADPGELTALLTAGVFELVAARAPARNLAETGW
;
A
#
# COMPACT_ATOMS: atom_id res chain seq x y z
N MET A 1 4.62 -10.61 30.03
CA MET A 1 5.36 -11.17 31.18
C MET A 1 5.32 -12.68 31.08
N ALA A 2 6.41 -13.29 30.58
CA ALA A 2 6.78 -14.70 30.70
C ALA A 2 7.85 -15.00 29.64
N SER A 3 9.12 -14.72 29.95
CA SER A 3 10.30 -15.44 29.43
C SER A 3 11.53 -14.80 30.06
N THR A 4 11.92 -15.30 31.24
CA THR A 4 13.20 -14.96 31.88
C THR A 4 13.47 -16.04 32.92
N LEU A 5 13.83 -17.22 32.42
CA LEU A 5 14.43 -18.31 33.19
C LEU A 5 15.20 -19.15 32.16
N VAL A 6 16.33 -18.62 31.70
CA VAL A 6 17.37 -19.36 30.97
C VAL A 6 18.71 -18.89 31.54
N ASP A 7 19.37 -19.84 32.21
CA ASP A 7 20.81 -19.99 32.47
C ASP A 7 21.58 -18.85 33.15
N LEU A 8 21.58 -18.89 34.49
CA LEU A 8 22.61 -18.30 35.36
C LEU A 8 23.46 -19.42 35.96
N GLU A 9 24.19 -20.18 35.16
CA GLU A 9 25.12 -21.19 35.72
C GLU A 9 26.55 -20.70 35.91
N HIS A 10 26.95 -19.54 35.39
CA HIS A 10 28.27 -18.97 35.67
C HIS A 10 28.19 -17.45 35.86
N PRO A 11 28.64 -16.88 36.99
CA PRO A 11 28.74 -15.43 37.12
C PRO A 11 29.66 -14.89 36.00
N PRO A 12 29.34 -13.74 35.40
CA PRO A 12 30.19 -13.16 34.36
C PRO A 12 31.59 -12.98 34.94
N TYR A 13 32.61 -13.42 34.19
CA TYR A 13 34.01 -13.24 34.56
C TYR A 13 34.27 -11.75 34.84
N ARG A 14 34.92 -11.45 35.97
CA ARG A 14 35.24 -10.07 36.37
C ARG A 14 36.74 -9.92 36.54
N ASN A 15 37.28 -8.83 35.99
CA ASN A 15 38.64 -8.39 36.23
C ASN A 15 38.63 -6.88 36.49
N GLU A 16 38.30 -6.51 37.73
CA GLU A 16 38.18 -5.10 38.14
C GLU A 16 39.52 -4.36 38.04
N GLY A 17 40.65 -5.05 38.23
CA GLY A 17 41.99 -4.49 38.05
C GLY A 17 42.23 -4.02 36.62
N PHE A 18 41.94 -4.89 35.64
CA PHE A 18 42.07 -4.54 34.22
C PHE A 18 41.09 -3.44 33.80
N CYS A 19 39.83 -3.50 34.24
CA CYS A 19 38.85 -2.45 33.95
C CYS A 19 39.26 -1.10 34.56
N ALA A 20 39.82 -1.08 35.76
CA ALA A 20 40.37 0.13 36.37
C ALA A 20 41.59 0.65 35.60
N ALA A 21 42.47 -0.25 35.11
CA ALA A 21 43.59 0.14 34.26
C ALA A 21 43.13 0.78 32.93
N LEU A 22 42.07 0.27 32.32
CA LEU A 22 41.46 0.88 31.12
C LEU A 22 40.91 2.28 31.41
N GLU A 23 40.18 2.48 32.51
CA GLU A 23 39.68 3.80 32.92
C GLU A 23 40.82 4.80 33.16
N LEU A 24 41.90 4.36 33.78
CA LEU A 24 43.12 5.16 33.95
C LEU A 24 43.79 5.47 32.62
N ALA A 25 43.82 4.53 31.68
CA ALA A 25 44.37 4.75 30.35
C ALA A 25 43.57 5.81 29.57
N VAL A 26 42.24 5.81 29.71
CA VAL A 26 41.37 6.87 29.18
C VAL A 26 41.71 8.22 29.81
N ALA A 27 41.85 8.28 31.14
CA ALA A 27 42.20 9.51 31.85
C ALA A 27 43.60 10.03 31.47
N ALA A 28 44.58 9.14 31.35
CA ALA A 28 45.94 9.45 30.91
C ALA A 28 45.95 10.07 29.51
N GLY A 29 45.08 9.59 28.61
CA GLY A 29 44.93 10.12 27.27
C GLY A 29 44.57 11.61 27.24
N ARG A 30 43.88 12.11 28.27
CA ARG A 30 43.54 13.53 28.44
C ARG A 30 44.73 14.35 28.96
N GLU A 31 45.47 13.81 29.92
CA GLU A 31 46.57 14.51 30.61
C GLU A 31 47.87 14.54 29.79
N LEU A 32 48.20 13.44 29.11
CA LEU A 32 49.39 13.28 28.29
C LEU A 32 49.19 13.81 26.85
N GLY A 33 48.07 14.50 26.60
CA GLY A 33 47.62 14.94 25.28
C GLY A 33 47.11 13.79 24.40
N PRO A 34 46.25 14.07 23.40
CA PRO A 34 45.82 13.04 22.46
C PRO A 34 47.03 12.53 21.66
N ALA A 35 46.98 11.27 21.23
CA ALA A 35 47.79 10.84 20.09
C ALA A 35 47.50 11.78 18.90
N PRO A 36 48.46 12.06 17.99
CA PRO A 36 48.32 13.12 17.01
C PRO A 36 47.14 12.86 16.05
N GLY A 37 46.02 13.58 16.27
CA GLY A 37 44.91 13.68 15.33
C GLY A 37 43.49 13.60 15.93
N GLY A 38 42.91 14.77 16.27
CA GLY A 38 41.52 15.11 15.88
C GLY A 38 40.31 14.80 16.81
N ARG A 39 39.67 15.91 17.23
CA ARG A 39 38.24 16.15 17.59
C ARG A 39 37.67 15.69 18.96
N ASP A 40 36.80 16.57 19.47
CA ASP A 40 35.90 16.55 20.63
C ASP A 40 36.25 15.55 21.75
N ALA A 41 37.31 15.88 22.51
CA ALA A 41 37.87 15.03 23.57
C ALA A 41 36.81 14.51 24.56
N GLY A 42 35.76 15.30 24.83
CA GLY A 42 34.69 14.91 25.77
C GLY A 42 33.70 13.87 25.23
N LEU A 43 33.47 13.77 23.92
CA LEU A 43 32.62 12.71 23.36
C LEU A 43 33.38 11.38 23.27
N GLY A 44 34.64 11.42 22.83
CA GLY A 44 35.49 10.24 22.75
C GLY A 44 35.68 9.57 24.11
N GLU A 45 35.99 10.35 25.15
CA GLU A 45 36.13 9.86 26.53
C GLU A 45 34.85 9.15 27.02
N ARG A 46 33.67 9.74 26.77
CA ARG A 46 32.39 9.12 27.16
C ARG A 46 32.14 7.80 26.45
N ILE A 47 32.46 7.71 25.16
CA ILE A 47 32.31 6.48 24.37
C ILE A 47 33.22 5.37 24.90
N GLN A 48 34.48 5.70 25.19
CA GLN A 48 35.44 4.73 25.72
C GLN A 48 34.99 4.21 27.09
N ARG A 49 34.57 5.10 28.00
CA ARG A 49 34.04 4.72 29.32
C ARG A 49 32.80 3.84 29.22
N GLU A 50 31.87 4.17 28.33
CA GLU A 50 30.68 3.35 28.10
C GLU A 50 31.06 1.94 27.58
N ALA A 51 32.04 1.84 26.68
CA ALA A 51 32.54 0.57 26.20
C ALA A 51 33.23 -0.24 27.31
N ILE A 52 34.00 0.41 28.20
CA ILE A 52 34.58 -0.22 29.39
C ILE A 52 33.48 -0.71 30.34
N LEU A 53 32.41 0.07 30.52
CA LEU A 53 31.26 -0.31 31.35
C LEU A 53 30.56 -1.55 30.81
N ARG A 54 30.34 -1.61 29.48
CA ARG A 54 29.81 -2.80 28.79
C ARG A 54 30.72 -4.01 28.98
N LEU A 55 32.03 -3.84 28.82
CA LEU A 55 33.02 -4.88 29.07
C LEU A 55 32.97 -5.39 30.51
N ARG A 56 32.97 -4.49 31.50
CA ARG A 56 32.95 -4.81 32.94
C ARG A 56 31.68 -5.52 33.37
N THR A 57 30.55 -5.16 32.76
CA THR A 57 29.23 -5.75 33.08
C THR A 57 28.95 -7.04 32.31
N GLY A 58 29.82 -7.44 31.37
CA GLY A 58 29.57 -8.57 30.48
C GLY A 58 28.52 -8.28 29.40
N ALA A 59 28.12 -7.02 29.20
CA ALA A 59 27.18 -6.59 28.16
C ALA A 59 27.89 -6.44 26.80
N THR A 60 28.73 -7.41 26.44
CA THR A 60 29.48 -7.47 25.18
C THR A 60 28.92 -8.60 24.32
N VAL A 61 28.97 -8.41 22.99
CA VAL A 61 28.50 -9.45 22.06
C VAL A 61 29.38 -10.70 22.12
N ASN A 62 30.69 -10.53 22.31
CA ASN A 62 31.62 -11.60 22.64
C ASN A 62 31.76 -11.74 24.17
N PRO A 63 31.28 -12.82 24.80
CA PRO A 63 31.38 -13.02 26.25
C PRO A 63 32.82 -13.30 26.73
N GLY A 64 33.70 -13.77 25.84
CA GLY A 64 35.11 -14.04 26.10
C GLY A 64 36.02 -12.81 25.96
N LEU A 65 35.49 -11.64 25.62
CA LEU A 65 36.31 -10.46 25.31
C LEU A 65 37.15 -9.97 26.50
N LEU A 66 36.57 -9.90 27.70
CA LEU A 66 37.30 -9.45 28.90
C LEU A 66 38.45 -10.40 29.29
N PRO A 67 38.24 -11.72 29.44
CA PRO A 67 39.34 -12.63 29.75
C PRO A 67 40.38 -12.74 28.62
N LEU A 68 39.97 -12.55 27.35
CA LEU A 68 40.91 -12.46 26.22
C LEU A 68 41.84 -11.26 26.34
N LEU A 69 41.29 -10.06 26.58
CA LEU A 69 42.09 -8.85 26.67
C LEU A 69 42.95 -8.81 27.94
N ALA A 70 42.38 -9.18 29.09
CA ALA A 70 43.06 -9.11 30.38
C ALA A 70 44.14 -10.20 30.54
N GLU A 71 43.86 -11.43 30.11
CA GLU A 71 44.72 -12.58 30.42
C GLU A 71 45.20 -13.38 29.19
N GLY A 72 44.76 -13.03 27.98
CA GLY A 72 45.09 -13.81 26.78
C GLY A 72 44.37 -15.16 26.71
N ARG A 73 43.18 -15.28 27.32
CA ARG A 73 42.37 -16.51 27.22
C ARG A 73 41.57 -16.53 25.90
N PHE A 74 42.15 -17.13 24.88
CA PHE A 74 41.48 -17.33 23.58
C PHE A 74 40.51 -18.51 23.63
N ALA A 75 39.42 -18.40 22.87
CA ALA A 75 38.43 -19.45 22.71
C ALA A 75 39.06 -20.71 22.10
N GLU A 76 38.63 -21.87 22.59
CA GLU A 76 38.97 -23.17 22.01
C GLU A 76 38.22 -23.36 20.69
N ASP A 77 38.93 -23.81 19.66
CA ASP A 77 38.33 -24.14 18.37
C ASP A 77 37.68 -25.54 18.46
N ARG A 78 36.38 -25.61 18.16
CA ARG A 78 35.60 -26.85 18.11
C ARG A 78 35.11 -27.16 16.69
N GLY A 79 35.53 -26.37 15.69
CA GLY A 79 35.09 -26.48 14.31
C GLY A 79 36.06 -27.25 13.40
N ASP A 80 35.69 -27.33 12.12
CA ASP A 80 36.55 -27.85 11.07
C ASP A 80 37.75 -26.92 10.85
N PRO A 81 38.95 -27.48 10.55
CA PRO A 81 40.13 -26.66 10.31
C PRO A 81 39.89 -25.71 9.12
N PRO A 82 40.19 -24.40 9.26
CA PRO A 82 40.06 -23.47 8.15
C PRO A 82 40.95 -23.83 6.97
N GLY A 83 40.60 -23.32 5.79
CA GLY A 83 41.48 -23.35 4.62
C GLY A 83 42.86 -22.73 4.91
N PRO A 84 43.86 -23.02 4.06
CA PRO A 84 45.24 -22.62 4.31
C PRO A 84 45.50 -21.12 4.17
N ASP A 85 44.61 -20.38 3.50
CA ASP A 85 44.76 -18.94 3.27
C ASP A 85 44.34 -18.08 4.46
N GLU A 86 44.83 -16.85 4.52
CA GLU A 86 44.56 -15.94 5.64
C GLU A 86 43.08 -15.55 5.71
N VAL A 87 42.39 -15.55 4.58
CA VAL A 87 40.95 -15.22 4.47
C VAL A 87 40.11 -16.30 5.14
N SER A 88 40.32 -17.58 4.82
CA SER A 88 39.58 -18.69 5.43
C SER A 88 39.79 -18.75 6.93
N ARG A 89 41.03 -18.50 7.38
CA ARG A 89 41.38 -18.43 8.80
C ARG A 89 40.70 -17.25 9.51
N ALA A 90 40.74 -16.05 8.91
CA ALA A 90 40.05 -14.87 9.43
C ALA A 90 38.53 -15.10 9.58
N LEU A 91 37.92 -15.82 8.63
CA LEU A 91 36.49 -16.15 8.64
C LEU A 91 36.12 -17.37 9.48
N ALA A 92 37.08 -18.11 10.04
CA ALA A 92 36.83 -19.25 10.91
C ALA A 92 37.14 -18.95 12.39
N VAL A 93 37.83 -17.84 12.68
CA VAL A 93 38.23 -17.52 14.04
C VAL A 93 37.01 -17.44 14.98
N PRO A 94 37.06 -18.08 16.16
CA PRO A 94 35.96 -18.05 17.12
C PRO A 94 35.89 -16.72 17.87
N ASP A 95 37.01 -16.03 18.04
CA ASP A 95 37.15 -14.81 18.85
C ASP A 95 37.93 -13.69 18.15
N VAL A 96 39.26 -13.74 18.08
CA VAL A 96 40.09 -12.63 17.56
C VAL A 96 41.24 -13.17 16.72
N PHE A 97 41.34 -12.74 15.47
CA PHE A 97 42.43 -13.08 14.55
C PHE A 97 43.32 -11.85 14.32
N CYS A 98 44.62 -12.01 14.47
CA CYS A 98 45.60 -10.96 14.17
C CYS A 98 46.26 -11.25 12.83
N LEU A 99 46.01 -10.38 11.85
CA LEU A 99 46.64 -10.41 10.54
C LEU A 99 47.73 -9.33 10.46
N SER A 100 48.98 -9.79 10.43
CA SER A 100 50.13 -8.97 10.15
C SER A 100 50.21 -8.71 8.64
N ALA A 101 50.03 -7.46 8.24
CA ALA A 101 50.02 -7.06 6.83
C ALA A 101 50.74 -5.72 6.64
N PRO A 102 51.81 -5.67 5.83
CA PRO A 102 52.49 -4.42 5.51
C PRO A 102 51.57 -3.48 4.70
N PRO A 103 51.80 -2.16 4.73
CA PRO A 103 50.98 -1.19 4.03
C PRO A 103 51.13 -1.40 2.52
N GLY A 104 50.00 -1.52 1.81
CA GLY A 104 50.03 -1.70 0.36
C GLY A 104 48.75 -2.29 -0.20
N ALA A 105 48.75 -2.53 -1.51
CA ALA A 105 47.61 -3.05 -2.24
C ALA A 105 47.21 -4.48 -1.81
N ALA A 106 48.19 -5.32 -1.47
CA ALA A 106 47.95 -6.69 -1.01
C ALA A 106 47.09 -6.73 0.27
N ARG A 107 47.46 -5.94 1.29
CA ARG A 107 46.66 -5.77 2.51
C ARG A 107 45.23 -5.35 2.20
N THR A 108 45.06 -4.31 1.38
CA THR A 108 43.72 -3.83 1.00
C THR A 108 42.93 -4.92 0.27
N ALA A 109 43.57 -5.70 -0.62
CA ALA A 109 42.92 -6.81 -1.31
C ALA A 109 42.44 -7.89 -0.33
N THR A 110 43.29 -8.31 0.61
CA THR A 110 42.92 -9.29 1.65
C THR A 110 41.78 -8.77 2.53
N VAL A 111 41.82 -7.51 2.96
CA VAL A 111 40.73 -6.89 3.75
C VAL A 111 39.41 -6.93 2.99
N LEU A 112 39.41 -6.51 1.73
CA LEU A 112 38.21 -6.50 0.89
C LEU A 112 37.69 -7.92 0.63
N GLU A 113 38.58 -8.89 0.50
CA GLU A 113 38.23 -10.30 0.34
C GLU A 113 37.55 -10.86 1.59
N ILE A 114 38.07 -10.55 2.79
CA ILE A 114 37.45 -10.92 4.06
C ILE A 114 36.06 -10.28 4.17
N VAL A 115 35.92 -8.99 3.88
CA VAL A 115 34.61 -8.30 3.89
C VAL A 115 33.64 -9.00 2.93
N ARG A 116 34.07 -9.25 1.69
CA ARG A 116 33.24 -9.88 0.66
C ARG A 116 32.80 -11.29 1.04
N ALA A 117 33.72 -12.10 1.55
CA ALA A 117 33.44 -13.48 1.92
C ALA A 117 32.56 -13.57 3.17
N ALA A 118 32.72 -12.66 4.13
CA ALA A 118 31.83 -12.53 5.28
C ALA A 118 30.40 -12.14 4.85
N THR A 119 30.25 -11.09 4.04
CA THR A 119 28.92 -10.67 3.56
C THR A 119 28.25 -11.73 2.68
N ALA A 120 29.02 -12.48 1.88
CA ALA A 120 28.51 -13.62 1.11
C ALA A 120 27.99 -14.77 1.99
N ARG A 121 28.48 -14.91 3.23
CA ARG A 121 27.96 -15.83 4.25
C ARG A 121 26.73 -15.28 4.99
N GLY A 122 26.28 -14.07 4.64
CA GLY A 122 25.20 -13.37 5.36
C GLY A 122 25.64 -12.79 6.70
N GLU A 123 26.94 -12.70 6.96
CA GLU A 123 27.48 -12.11 8.19
C GLU A 123 27.43 -10.58 8.12
N ARG A 124 27.05 -9.95 9.22
CA ARG A 124 27.06 -8.49 9.37
C ARG A 124 28.45 -8.02 9.81
N VAL A 125 29.07 -7.18 8.99
CA VAL A 125 30.44 -6.71 9.19
C VAL A 125 30.47 -5.29 9.75
N LEU A 126 31.19 -5.09 10.85
CA LEU A 126 31.62 -3.77 11.30
C LEU A 126 33.04 -3.54 10.83
N TYR A 127 33.22 -2.62 9.87
CA TYR A 127 34.53 -2.17 9.45
C TYR A 127 34.90 -0.90 10.21
N ALA A 128 36.01 -0.94 10.96
CA ALA A 128 36.51 0.18 11.74
C ALA A 128 37.96 0.52 11.35
N ALA A 129 38.28 1.81 11.34
CA ALA A 129 39.66 2.30 11.18
C ALA A 129 39.91 3.47 12.14
N PRO A 130 41.17 3.88 12.40
CA PRO A 130 41.48 4.91 13.39
C PRO A 130 40.94 6.28 12.98
N ARG A 131 40.85 6.55 11.67
CA ARG A 131 40.41 7.84 11.12
C ARG A 131 39.49 7.67 9.91
N PRO A 132 38.53 8.58 9.68
CA PRO A 132 37.62 8.50 8.53
C PRO A 132 38.31 8.34 7.16
N PRO A 133 39.45 9.01 6.85
CA PRO A 133 40.12 8.80 5.56
C PRO A 133 40.64 7.37 5.33
N ALA A 134 40.99 6.64 6.40
CA ALA A 134 41.41 5.23 6.30
C ALA A 134 40.22 4.32 5.97
N VAL A 135 39.02 4.68 6.43
CA VAL A 135 37.77 4.02 6.05
C VAL A 135 37.50 4.18 4.55
N GLU A 136 37.64 5.40 4.04
CA GLU A 136 37.42 5.72 2.62
C GLU A 136 38.43 5.03 1.70
N ALA A 137 39.71 4.98 2.10
CA ALA A 137 40.79 4.43 1.30
C ALA A 137 40.57 2.95 0.93
N VAL A 138 40.01 2.16 1.86
CA VAL A 138 39.71 0.75 1.65
C VAL A 138 38.35 0.57 0.97
N LEU A 139 37.30 1.17 1.52
CA LEU A 139 35.93 0.87 1.09
C LEU A 139 35.54 1.46 -0.27
N SER A 140 36.24 2.50 -0.74
CA SER A 140 36.08 2.99 -2.11
C SER A 140 36.40 1.93 -3.19
N ARG A 141 37.09 0.86 -2.81
CA ARG A 141 37.46 -0.27 -3.67
C ARG A 141 36.61 -1.52 -3.45
N LEU A 142 35.63 -1.48 -2.55
CA LEU A 142 34.74 -2.61 -2.32
C LEU A 142 33.85 -2.82 -3.56
N PRO A 143 33.77 -4.04 -4.11
CA PRO A 143 32.93 -4.31 -5.26
C PRO A 143 31.44 -4.09 -4.93
N PRO A 144 30.61 -3.77 -5.94
CA PRO A 144 29.16 -3.68 -5.74
C PRO A 144 28.59 -5.03 -5.30
N GLY A 145 27.63 -5.03 -4.39
CA GLY A 145 26.92 -6.23 -3.94
C GLY A 145 26.50 -6.20 -2.48
N ALA A 146 27.28 -5.55 -1.62
CA ALA A 146 26.94 -5.35 -0.21
C ALA A 146 26.30 -3.97 0.03
N LEU A 147 25.30 -3.91 0.90
CA LEU A 147 24.74 -2.68 1.43
C LEU A 147 25.70 -2.08 2.47
N VAL A 148 26.52 -1.14 2.03
CA VAL A 148 27.48 -0.42 2.87
C VAL A 148 26.90 0.89 3.39
N ILE A 149 26.96 1.12 4.70
CA ILE A 149 26.53 2.36 5.34
C ILE A 149 27.66 2.98 6.17
N ARG A 150 27.87 4.28 5.96
CA ARG A 150 28.91 5.10 6.60
C ARG A 150 28.28 6.20 7.46
N PRO A 151 28.04 5.95 8.76
CA PRO A 151 27.37 6.93 9.63
C PRO A 151 28.23 8.15 9.96
N GLY A 152 29.57 8.02 9.95
CA GLY A 152 30.50 9.12 10.26
C GLY A 152 30.73 10.11 9.12
N GLN A 153 30.24 9.83 7.91
CA GLN A 153 30.44 10.70 6.74
C GLN A 153 29.49 11.90 6.78
N PRO A 154 29.99 13.15 6.82
CA PRO A 154 29.13 14.33 6.80
C PRO A 154 28.45 14.51 5.42
N GLY A 155 27.21 14.99 5.43
CA GLY A 155 26.46 15.34 4.22
C GLY A 155 25.67 14.17 3.62
N ALA A 156 25.19 14.36 2.39
CA ALA A 156 24.36 13.41 1.65
C ALA A 156 25.14 12.70 0.52
N GLY A 157 26.43 12.48 0.71
CA GLY A 157 27.24 11.72 -0.24
C GLY A 157 26.79 10.26 -0.34
N PRO A 158 27.10 9.54 -1.43
CA PRO A 158 26.80 8.12 -1.59
C PRO A 158 27.24 7.32 -0.35
N GLY A 159 26.49 6.31 0.07
CA GLY A 159 26.83 5.47 1.23
C GLY A 159 26.76 6.15 2.61
N SER A 160 26.49 7.46 2.70
CA SER A 160 26.20 8.10 3.99
C SER A 160 24.82 7.68 4.52
N LEU A 161 24.66 7.72 5.84
CA LEU A 161 23.39 7.38 6.49
C LEU A 161 22.25 8.32 6.06
N ALA A 162 22.55 9.61 5.87
CA ALA A 162 21.58 10.59 5.40
C ALA A 162 21.15 10.34 3.94
N ALA A 163 22.10 9.98 3.06
CA ALA A 163 21.77 9.63 1.68
C ALA A 163 20.92 8.35 1.59
N ALA A 164 21.28 7.32 2.37
CA ALA A 164 20.51 6.08 2.44
C ALA A 164 19.07 6.34 2.95
N ALA A 165 18.91 7.18 3.98
CA ALA A 165 17.60 7.59 4.47
C ALA A 165 16.79 8.35 3.41
N ALA A 166 17.42 9.32 2.73
CA ALA A 166 16.76 10.09 1.68
C ALA A 166 16.30 9.21 0.51
N ASP A 167 17.13 8.25 0.08
CA ASP A 167 16.80 7.29 -0.97
C ASP A 167 15.60 6.39 -0.58
N VAL A 168 15.57 5.88 0.66
CA VAL A 168 14.41 5.14 1.18
C VAL A 168 13.16 6.01 1.19
N GLN A 169 13.26 7.25 1.67
CA GLN A 169 12.14 8.20 1.68
C GLN A 169 11.61 8.46 0.27
N GLN A 170 12.49 8.68 -0.71
CA GLN A 170 12.14 8.86 -2.11
C GLN A 170 11.40 7.63 -2.66
N ARG A 171 11.88 6.42 -2.38
CA ARG A 171 11.19 5.19 -2.78
C ARG A 171 9.80 5.05 -2.16
N ILE A 172 9.66 5.36 -0.87
CA ILE A 172 8.38 5.34 -0.15
C ILE A 172 7.39 6.31 -0.79
N LEU A 173 7.84 7.53 -1.10
CA LEU A 173 7.01 8.55 -1.76
C LEU A 173 6.67 8.15 -3.21
N ALA A 174 7.61 7.59 -3.96
CA ALA A 174 7.36 7.13 -5.32
C ALA A 174 6.31 6.00 -5.34
N ARG A 175 6.46 4.98 -4.47
CA ARG A 175 5.53 3.84 -4.38
C ARG A 175 4.11 4.26 -3.97
N SER A 176 3.98 5.29 -3.13
CA SER A 176 2.67 5.78 -2.69
C SER A 176 2.03 6.83 -3.61
N GLN A 177 2.71 7.25 -4.68
CA GLN A 177 2.26 8.35 -5.54
C GLN A 177 0.96 8.04 -6.28
N ALA A 178 0.82 6.82 -6.81
CA ALA A 178 -0.38 6.41 -7.54
C ALA A 178 -1.62 6.42 -6.64
N ALA A 179 -1.50 5.88 -5.43
CA ALA A 179 -2.57 5.89 -4.43
C ALA A 179 -2.95 7.34 -4.05
N ALA A 180 -1.97 8.22 -3.85
CA ALA A 180 -2.22 9.62 -3.52
C ALA A 180 -2.99 10.35 -4.62
N ARG A 181 -2.61 10.16 -5.90
CA ARG A 181 -3.34 10.74 -7.04
C ARG A 181 -4.77 10.21 -7.14
N SER A 182 -4.97 8.91 -6.93
CA SER A 182 -6.31 8.30 -7.00
C SER A 182 -7.28 8.83 -5.92
N LEU A 183 -6.74 9.28 -4.78
CA LEU A 183 -7.51 9.77 -3.65
C LEU A 183 -7.61 11.30 -3.60
N GLU A 184 -6.86 12.01 -4.44
CA GLU A 184 -6.84 13.48 -4.48
C GLU A 184 -8.23 14.11 -4.64
N PRO A 185 -9.15 13.60 -5.49
CA PRO A 185 -10.50 14.18 -5.63
C PRO A 185 -11.38 14.09 -4.38
N TRP A 186 -10.96 13.33 -3.37
CA TRP A 186 -11.68 13.12 -2.11
C TRP A 186 -11.16 14.03 -0.99
N LEU A 187 -10.12 14.83 -1.25
CA LEU A 187 -9.57 15.80 -0.29
C LEU A 187 -10.36 17.12 -0.31
N GLY A 188 -10.35 17.82 0.84
CA GLY A 188 -10.92 19.15 1.00
C GLY A 188 -12.35 19.15 1.55
N GLU A 189 -12.83 20.36 1.91
CA GLU A 189 -14.17 20.59 2.43
C GLU A 189 -14.84 21.76 1.67
N PRO A 190 -15.83 21.48 0.79
CA PRO A 190 -16.22 20.17 0.29
C PRO A 190 -15.20 19.61 -0.73
N SER A 191 -15.04 18.29 -0.77
CA SER A 191 -14.21 17.63 -1.78
C SER A 191 -14.87 17.68 -3.16
N PRO A 192 -14.11 17.66 -4.27
CA PRO A 192 -14.66 17.53 -5.62
C PRO A 192 -15.62 16.34 -5.77
N ALA A 193 -15.30 15.19 -5.17
CA ALA A 193 -16.14 14.00 -5.17
C ALA A 193 -17.48 14.24 -4.45
N LEU A 194 -17.46 14.87 -3.27
CA LEU A 194 -18.69 15.26 -2.56
C LEU A 194 -19.54 16.24 -3.38
N GLY A 195 -18.90 17.16 -4.12
CA GLY A 195 -19.61 18.07 -5.02
C GLY A 195 -20.37 17.34 -6.14
N TRP A 196 -19.78 16.30 -6.73
CA TRP A 196 -20.46 15.46 -7.73
C TRP A 196 -21.53 14.57 -7.12
N LEU A 197 -21.29 14.02 -5.92
CA LEU A 197 -22.30 13.27 -5.20
C LEU A 197 -23.54 14.11 -4.92
N ARG A 198 -23.36 15.35 -4.45
CA ARG A 198 -24.47 16.30 -4.25
C ARG A 198 -25.21 16.59 -5.54
N ARG A 199 -24.51 16.80 -6.66
CA ARG A 199 -25.13 16.98 -7.98
C ARG A 199 -25.96 15.77 -8.40
N LEU A 200 -25.46 14.55 -8.19
CA LEU A 200 -26.19 13.32 -8.48
C LEU A 200 -27.47 13.24 -7.63
N THR A 201 -27.38 13.45 -6.32
CA THR A 201 -28.55 13.37 -5.43
C THR A 201 -29.59 14.43 -5.74
N THR A 202 -29.17 15.66 -6.08
CA THR A 202 -30.07 16.73 -6.49
C THR A 202 -30.76 16.40 -7.82
N ALA A 203 -30.00 15.97 -8.83
CA ALA A 203 -30.56 15.60 -10.13
C ALA A 203 -31.53 14.41 -10.04
N LEU A 204 -31.30 13.45 -9.14
CA LEU A 204 -32.24 12.35 -8.88
C LEU A 204 -33.56 12.85 -8.28
N GLY A 205 -33.49 13.79 -7.34
CA GLY A 205 -34.69 14.45 -6.80
C GLY A 205 -35.47 15.20 -7.88
N GLU A 206 -34.79 16.01 -8.67
CA GLU A 206 -35.38 16.74 -9.80
C GLU A 206 -36.01 15.79 -10.84
N ALA A 207 -35.36 14.65 -11.12
CA ALA A 207 -35.86 13.64 -12.03
C ALA A 207 -37.13 12.96 -11.50
N ALA A 208 -37.17 12.63 -10.21
CA ALA A 208 -38.36 12.05 -9.58
C ALA A 208 -39.56 13.02 -9.63
N GLU A 209 -39.35 14.29 -9.28
CA GLU A 209 -40.38 15.32 -9.34
C GLU A 209 -40.85 15.60 -10.78
N ALA A 210 -39.92 15.63 -11.74
CA ALA A 210 -40.25 15.80 -13.15
C ALA A 210 -41.03 14.61 -13.70
N ARG A 211 -40.70 13.38 -13.27
CA ARG A 211 -41.42 12.17 -13.66
C ARG A 211 -42.85 12.18 -13.13
N GLU A 212 -43.03 12.50 -11.86
CA GLU A 212 -44.36 12.59 -11.26
C GLU A 212 -45.23 13.68 -11.94
N ARG A 213 -44.61 14.81 -12.34
CA ARG A 213 -45.28 15.83 -13.18
C ARG A 213 -45.67 15.29 -14.56
N ALA A 214 -44.82 14.50 -15.20
CA ALA A 214 -45.12 13.87 -16.49
C ALA A 214 -46.29 12.88 -16.37
N ASP A 215 -46.27 12.01 -15.35
CA ASP A 215 -47.34 11.03 -15.11
C ASP A 215 -48.70 11.73 -14.84
N ARG A 216 -48.70 12.84 -14.07
CA ARG A 216 -49.90 13.68 -13.87
C ARG A 216 -50.39 14.34 -15.16
N ALA A 217 -49.48 14.88 -15.98
CA ALA A 217 -49.83 15.52 -17.23
C ALA A 217 -50.42 14.51 -18.24
N GLU A 218 -49.87 13.30 -18.25
CA GLU A 218 -50.37 12.19 -19.06
C GLU A 218 -51.76 11.72 -18.59
N ALA A 219 -51.98 11.57 -17.29
CA ALA A 219 -53.31 11.26 -16.75
C ALA A 219 -54.34 12.35 -17.12
N HIS A 220 -53.93 13.62 -17.08
CA HIS A 220 -54.79 14.73 -17.51
C HIS A 220 -55.08 14.70 -19.02
N ARG A 221 -54.10 14.34 -19.86
CA ARG A 221 -54.31 14.13 -21.31
C ARG A 221 -55.33 13.03 -21.58
N VAL A 222 -55.20 11.88 -20.92
CA VAL A 222 -56.15 10.76 -21.04
C VAL A 222 -57.55 11.18 -20.60
N ALA A 223 -57.68 11.93 -19.51
CA ALA A 223 -58.96 12.45 -19.04
C ALA A 223 -59.58 13.46 -20.03
N ALA A 224 -58.77 14.35 -20.61
CA ALA A 224 -59.24 15.30 -21.63
C ALA A 224 -59.73 14.59 -22.90
N GLU A 225 -59.03 13.54 -23.34
CA GLU A 225 -59.46 12.71 -24.47
C GLU A 225 -60.79 12.01 -24.21
N ALA A 226 -60.96 11.43 -23.01
CA ALA A 226 -62.21 10.80 -22.61
C ALA A 226 -63.37 11.81 -22.59
N ALA A 227 -63.17 12.99 -21.99
CA ALA A 227 -64.17 14.05 -21.96
C ALA A 227 -64.51 14.58 -23.37
N ALA A 228 -63.52 14.73 -24.26
CA ALA A 228 -63.75 15.13 -25.63
C ALA A 228 -64.54 14.08 -26.42
N ARG A 229 -64.20 12.79 -26.27
CA ARG A 229 -64.97 11.68 -26.85
C ARG A 229 -66.41 11.65 -26.36
N GLU A 230 -66.64 11.94 -25.08
CA GLU A 230 -67.99 12.00 -24.51
C GLU A 230 -68.80 13.16 -25.12
N ARG A 231 -68.24 14.36 -25.15
CA ARG A 231 -68.90 15.57 -25.70
C ARG A 231 -69.17 15.48 -27.20
N LEU A 232 -68.21 15.01 -27.98
CA LEU A 232 -68.29 15.00 -29.46
C LEU A 232 -68.92 13.70 -30.00
N GLY A 233 -68.98 12.64 -29.20
CA GLY A 233 -69.36 11.30 -29.65
C GLY A 233 -70.86 11.02 -29.81
N ALA A 234 -71.74 12.03 -29.70
CA ALA A 234 -73.19 11.81 -29.77
C ALA A 234 -73.62 11.08 -31.05
N ALA A 235 -73.17 11.57 -32.21
CA ALA A 235 -73.50 10.99 -33.51
C ALA A 235 -72.90 9.59 -33.73
N ALA A 236 -71.75 9.29 -33.11
CA ALA A 236 -71.15 7.96 -33.14
C ALA A 236 -71.95 6.98 -32.27
N ARG A 237 -72.40 7.40 -31.08
CA ARG A 237 -73.25 6.60 -30.18
C ARG A 237 -74.60 6.25 -30.80
N GLU A 238 -75.25 7.22 -31.45
CA GLU A 238 -76.51 6.98 -32.17
C GLU A 238 -76.33 5.94 -33.29
N ARG A 239 -75.25 6.05 -34.07
CA ARG A 239 -74.96 5.08 -35.14
C ARG A 239 -74.56 3.72 -34.59
N GLU A 240 -73.84 3.65 -33.48
CA GLU A 240 -73.54 2.39 -32.79
C GLU A 240 -74.84 1.66 -32.38
N GLN A 241 -75.82 2.39 -31.82
CA GLN A 241 -77.13 1.84 -31.49
C GLN A 241 -77.88 1.36 -32.75
N ALA A 242 -77.81 2.12 -33.85
CA ALA A 242 -78.39 1.71 -35.13
C ALA A 242 -77.74 0.44 -35.70
N VAL A 243 -76.42 0.29 -35.59
CA VAL A 243 -75.71 -0.95 -35.98
C VAL A 243 -76.19 -2.12 -35.16
N ARG A 244 -76.28 -1.97 -33.83
CA ARG A 244 -76.79 -3.04 -32.94
C ARG A 244 -78.22 -3.46 -33.31
N ALA A 245 -79.10 -2.49 -33.62
CA ALA A 245 -80.46 -2.76 -34.05
C ALA A 245 -80.52 -3.45 -35.43
N ALA A 246 -79.72 -2.99 -36.39
CA ALA A 246 -79.65 -3.58 -37.73
C ALA A 246 -79.07 -5.00 -37.71
N GLN A 247 -78.10 -5.26 -36.82
CA GLN A 247 -77.54 -6.58 -36.60
C GLN A 247 -78.59 -7.54 -36.04
N ALA A 248 -79.30 -7.14 -34.98
CA ALA A 248 -80.37 -7.95 -34.41
C ALA A 248 -81.48 -8.29 -35.43
N ALA A 249 -81.84 -7.33 -36.29
CA ALA A 249 -82.81 -7.57 -37.36
C ALA A 249 -82.29 -8.52 -38.45
N ALA A 250 -80.99 -8.45 -38.80
CA ALA A 250 -80.36 -9.35 -39.75
C ALA A 250 -80.28 -10.78 -39.19
N ASP A 251 -79.91 -10.93 -37.91
CA ASP A 251 -79.85 -12.21 -37.21
C ASP A 251 -81.24 -12.85 -37.12
N GLN A 252 -82.28 -12.08 -36.73
CA GLN A 252 -83.65 -12.56 -36.69
C GLN A 252 -84.16 -13.01 -38.08
N ALA A 253 -83.83 -12.27 -39.13
CA ALA A 253 -84.20 -12.65 -40.50
C ALA A 253 -83.45 -13.90 -40.97
N ALA A 254 -82.19 -14.08 -40.59
CA ALA A 254 -81.42 -15.29 -40.87
C ALA A 254 -81.99 -16.51 -40.15
N ASP A 255 -82.38 -16.37 -38.89
CA ASP A 255 -83.05 -17.42 -38.11
C ASP A 255 -84.39 -17.82 -38.75
N GLN A 256 -85.20 -16.86 -39.19
CA GLN A 256 -86.45 -17.14 -39.91
C GLN A 256 -86.21 -17.93 -41.20
N VAL A 257 -85.18 -17.57 -41.97
CA VAL A 257 -84.78 -18.34 -43.17
C VAL A 257 -84.36 -19.76 -42.79
N GLY A 258 -83.56 -19.93 -41.73
CA GLY A 258 -83.15 -21.25 -41.23
C GLY A 258 -84.36 -22.11 -40.84
N GLN A 259 -85.28 -21.56 -40.05
CA GLN A 259 -86.51 -22.24 -39.63
C GLN A 259 -87.40 -22.63 -40.82
N LEU A 260 -87.62 -21.73 -41.77
CA LEU A 260 -88.42 -21.99 -42.96
C LEU A 260 -87.75 -22.99 -43.91
N THR A 261 -86.41 -22.98 -44.01
CA THR A 261 -85.65 -23.96 -44.80
C THR A 261 -85.85 -25.37 -44.24
N VAL A 262 -85.75 -25.53 -42.91
CA VAL A 262 -86.03 -26.79 -42.23
C VAL A 262 -87.48 -27.21 -42.43
N ALA A 263 -88.44 -26.27 -42.33
CA ALA A 263 -89.86 -26.55 -42.53
C ALA A 263 -90.18 -27.01 -43.97
N VAL A 264 -89.58 -26.38 -44.99
CA VAL A 264 -89.70 -26.79 -46.41
C VAL A 264 -89.15 -28.20 -46.60
N ARG A 265 -87.92 -28.49 -46.12
CA ARG A 265 -87.31 -29.83 -46.21
C ARG A 265 -88.17 -30.91 -45.55
N ARG A 266 -88.74 -30.65 -44.37
CA ARG A 266 -89.66 -31.56 -43.68
C ARG A 266 -90.96 -31.79 -44.46
N ALA A 267 -91.52 -30.74 -45.06
CA ALA A 267 -92.74 -30.84 -45.86
C ALA A 267 -92.53 -31.60 -47.18
N GLU A 268 -91.35 -31.47 -47.81
CA GLU A 268 -90.96 -32.22 -49.01
C GLU A 268 -90.76 -33.71 -48.74
N ALA A 269 -90.25 -34.06 -47.56
CA ALA A 269 -90.05 -35.45 -47.13
C ALA A 269 -91.36 -36.17 -46.71
N SER A 270 -92.47 -35.45 -46.49
CA SER A 270 -93.73 -36.02 -46.01
C SER A 270 -94.73 -36.26 -47.14
N ARG A 271 -95.31 -37.47 -47.26
CA ARG A 271 -96.33 -37.77 -48.28
C ARG A 271 -97.63 -36.97 -48.08
N LEU A 272 -98.00 -36.65 -46.83
CA LEU A 272 -99.27 -36.00 -46.45
C LEU A 272 -99.23 -34.47 -46.52
N HIS A 273 -98.05 -33.86 -46.33
CA HIS A 273 -97.92 -32.40 -46.21
C HIS A 273 -97.38 -31.72 -47.48
N ARG A 274 -97.22 -32.47 -48.58
CA ARG A 274 -96.70 -31.97 -49.87
C ARG A 274 -97.49 -30.79 -50.43
N TRP A 275 -98.80 -30.71 -50.18
CA TRP A 275 -99.62 -29.58 -50.63
C TRP A 275 -99.22 -28.23 -50.00
N ARG A 276 -98.57 -28.23 -48.82
CA ARG A 276 -98.09 -27.00 -48.14
C ARG A 276 -96.74 -26.52 -48.64
N THR A 277 -96.00 -27.33 -49.41
CA THR A 277 -94.63 -27.01 -49.87
C THR A 277 -94.58 -25.75 -50.73
N ALA A 278 -95.54 -25.56 -51.63
CA ALA A 278 -95.61 -24.37 -52.49
C ALA A 278 -95.75 -23.06 -51.69
N GLY A 279 -96.59 -23.08 -50.63
CA GLY A 279 -96.77 -21.94 -49.74
C GLY A 279 -95.55 -21.67 -48.85
N LEU A 280 -94.91 -22.73 -48.32
CA LEU A 280 -93.68 -22.61 -47.54
C LEU A 280 -92.49 -22.15 -48.40
N ARG A 281 -92.37 -22.59 -49.65
CA ARG A 281 -91.35 -22.12 -50.61
C ARG A 281 -91.54 -20.64 -50.94
N ARG A 282 -92.77 -20.17 -51.11
CA ARG A 282 -93.06 -18.74 -51.30
C ARG A 282 -92.65 -17.91 -50.09
N ARG A 283 -93.04 -18.33 -48.89
CA ARG A 283 -92.65 -17.70 -47.62
C ARG A 283 -91.13 -17.72 -47.39
N LEU A 284 -90.46 -18.83 -47.72
CA LEU A 284 -89.01 -18.92 -47.68
C LEU A 284 -88.36 -17.95 -48.68
N GLY A 285 -88.89 -17.82 -49.89
CA GLY A 285 -88.40 -16.84 -50.87
C GLY A 285 -88.57 -15.38 -50.41
N GLU A 286 -89.68 -15.06 -49.75
CA GLU A 286 -89.90 -13.76 -49.11
C GLU A 286 -88.93 -13.53 -47.93
N ALA A 287 -88.76 -14.53 -47.07
CA ALA A 287 -87.83 -14.48 -45.94
C ALA A 287 -86.36 -14.33 -46.40
N VAL A 288 -85.95 -15.01 -47.48
CA VAL A 288 -84.60 -14.88 -48.07
C VAL A 288 -84.39 -13.46 -48.61
N ARG A 289 -85.37 -12.88 -49.30
CA ARG A 289 -85.30 -11.48 -49.75
C ARG A 289 -85.24 -10.51 -48.57
N SER A 290 -86.03 -10.76 -47.53
CA SER A 290 -86.04 -9.96 -46.30
C SER A 290 -84.69 -10.04 -45.56
N ALA A 291 -84.10 -11.24 -45.44
CA ALA A 291 -82.79 -11.44 -44.82
C ALA A 291 -81.66 -10.80 -45.63
N ALA A 292 -81.69 -10.91 -46.96
CA ALA A 292 -80.75 -10.21 -47.83
C ALA A 292 -80.85 -8.68 -47.67
N ALA A 293 -82.06 -8.14 -47.60
CA ALA A 293 -82.29 -6.71 -47.36
C ALA A 293 -81.82 -6.27 -45.97
N ALA A 294 -82.12 -7.05 -44.91
CA ALA A 294 -81.67 -6.76 -43.55
C ALA A 294 -80.14 -6.80 -43.44
N ARG A 295 -79.48 -7.79 -44.07
CA ARG A 295 -78.02 -7.90 -44.11
C ARG A 295 -77.36 -6.74 -44.87
N SER A 296 -77.96 -6.32 -45.99
CA SER A 296 -77.50 -5.15 -46.73
C SER A 296 -77.62 -3.87 -45.89
N ARG A 297 -78.73 -3.67 -45.17
CA ARG A 297 -78.91 -2.55 -44.23
C ARG A 297 -77.89 -2.58 -43.09
N PHE A 298 -77.61 -3.75 -42.51
CA PHE A 298 -76.56 -3.90 -41.49
C PHE A 298 -75.21 -3.43 -42.02
N PHE A 299 -74.76 -3.92 -43.18
CA PHE A 299 -73.49 -3.51 -43.76
C PHE A 299 -73.42 -2.01 -44.05
N GLN A 300 -74.51 -1.42 -44.58
CA GLN A 300 -74.59 0.02 -44.81
C GLN A 300 -74.50 0.81 -43.49
N THR A 301 -75.23 0.38 -42.47
CA THR A 301 -75.24 1.05 -41.15
C THR A 301 -73.88 0.92 -40.46
N HIS A 302 -73.22 -0.24 -40.60
CA HIS A 302 -71.87 -0.50 -40.07
C HIS A 302 -70.82 0.41 -40.75
N ALA A 303 -70.88 0.56 -42.08
CA ALA A 303 -69.97 1.45 -42.80
C ALA A 303 -70.12 2.92 -42.35
N LEU A 304 -71.36 3.39 -42.15
CA LEU A 304 -71.62 4.74 -41.63
C LEU A 304 -71.14 4.95 -40.19
N TYR A 305 -71.25 3.92 -39.34
CA TYR A 305 -70.67 3.93 -38.00
C TYR A 305 -69.15 4.02 -38.04
N GLU A 306 -68.47 3.20 -38.86
CA GLU A 306 -67.02 3.26 -39.01
C GLU A 306 -66.53 4.64 -39.45
N GLU A 307 -67.21 5.26 -40.42
CA GLU A 307 -66.89 6.60 -40.87
C GLU A 307 -67.05 7.62 -39.73
N SER A 308 -68.14 7.53 -38.97
CA SER A 308 -68.40 8.42 -37.83
C SER A 308 -67.41 8.21 -36.68
N ALA A 309 -66.96 6.98 -36.44
CA ALA A 309 -65.94 6.67 -35.45
C ALA A 309 -64.56 7.23 -35.87
N ARG A 310 -64.22 7.19 -37.16
CA ARG A 310 -63.02 7.83 -37.71
C ARG A 310 -63.10 9.35 -37.60
N GLN A 311 -64.25 9.95 -37.95
CA GLN A 311 -64.49 11.39 -37.81
C GLN A 311 -64.35 11.83 -36.35
N LEU A 312 -65.02 11.14 -35.41
CA LEU A 312 -64.90 11.41 -33.97
C LEU A 312 -63.45 11.36 -33.50
N THR A 313 -62.69 10.35 -33.94
CA THR A 313 -61.26 10.25 -33.59
C THR A 313 -60.49 11.48 -34.07
N GLN A 314 -60.71 11.93 -35.31
CA GLN A 314 -60.06 13.14 -35.85
C GLN A 314 -60.49 14.42 -35.12
N GLU A 315 -61.78 14.56 -34.78
CA GLU A 315 -62.30 15.72 -34.05
C GLU A 315 -61.73 15.80 -32.64
N VAL A 316 -61.63 14.66 -31.93
CA VAL A 316 -61.00 14.57 -30.61
C VAL A 316 -59.53 14.98 -30.67
N HIS A 317 -58.79 14.55 -31.69
CA HIS A 317 -57.39 14.96 -31.87
C HIS A 317 -57.25 16.46 -32.23
N ARG A 318 -58.27 17.09 -32.82
CA ARG A 318 -58.28 18.52 -33.16
C ARG A 318 -58.78 19.40 -32.03
N ASP A 319 -59.48 18.84 -31.04
CA ASP A 319 -59.97 19.55 -29.86
C ASP A 319 -58.81 20.30 -29.17
N SER A 320 -59.02 21.58 -28.90
CA SER A 320 -57.98 22.46 -28.37
C SER A 320 -57.55 22.06 -26.95
N THR A 321 -58.45 21.51 -26.15
CA THR A 321 -58.15 21.08 -24.77
C THR A 321 -57.31 19.80 -24.77
N VAL A 322 -57.62 18.86 -25.66
CA VAL A 322 -56.84 17.63 -25.87
C VAL A 322 -55.44 17.95 -26.37
N ARG A 323 -55.32 18.81 -27.41
CA ARG A 323 -54.01 19.22 -27.93
C ARG A 323 -53.17 19.92 -26.87
N ALA A 324 -53.74 20.88 -26.15
CA ALA A 324 -53.02 21.56 -25.07
C ALA A 324 -52.60 20.61 -23.93
N ALA A 325 -53.40 19.60 -23.61
CA ALA A 325 -53.03 18.57 -22.64
C ALA A 325 -51.93 17.64 -23.17
N ALA A 326 -51.98 17.27 -24.45
CA ALA A 326 -50.95 16.47 -25.12
C ALA A 326 -49.60 17.21 -25.17
N ASP A 327 -49.60 18.49 -25.53
CA ASP A 327 -48.38 19.31 -25.54
C ASP A 327 -47.76 19.43 -24.14
N ARG A 328 -48.60 19.60 -23.09
CA ARG A 328 -48.13 19.62 -21.69
C ARG A 328 -47.54 18.28 -21.27
N ALA A 329 -48.18 17.16 -21.61
CA ALA A 329 -47.67 15.82 -21.32
C ALA A 329 -46.33 15.56 -22.03
N ALA A 330 -46.23 15.91 -23.31
CA ALA A 330 -45.00 15.78 -24.08
C ALA A 330 -43.86 16.64 -23.51
N PHE A 331 -44.13 17.90 -23.17
CA PHE A 331 -43.13 18.78 -22.56
C PHE A 331 -42.67 18.25 -21.20
N ALA A 332 -43.58 17.75 -20.37
CA ALA A 332 -43.27 17.17 -19.08
C ALA A 332 -42.43 15.88 -19.20
N ASP A 333 -42.72 15.00 -20.16
CA ASP A 333 -41.91 13.80 -20.42
C ASP A 333 -40.48 14.17 -20.86
N VAL A 334 -40.33 15.15 -21.76
CA VAL A 334 -39.01 15.64 -22.17
C VAL A 334 -38.23 16.23 -20.99
N ALA A 335 -38.90 16.98 -20.11
CA ALA A 335 -38.28 17.52 -18.91
C ALA A 335 -37.83 16.41 -17.94
N ALA A 336 -38.64 15.36 -17.77
CA ALA A 336 -38.31 14.20 -16.94
C ALA A 336 -37.07 13.46 -17.46
N ARG A 337 -36.99 13.22 -18.77
CA ARG A 337 -35.82 12.60 -19.41
C ARG A 337 -34.55 13.43 -19.23
N ARG A 338 -34.62 14.75 -19.46
CA ARG A 338 -33.46 15.65 -19.30
C ARG A 338 -32.92 15.69 -17.88
N ALA A 339 -33.81 15.64 -16.88
CA ALA A 339 -33.42 15.57 -15.48
C ALA A 339 -32.71 14.24 -15.17
N LEU A 340 -33.21 13.12 -15.69
CA LEU A 340 -32.54 11.82 -15.57
C LEU A 340 -31.17 11.82 -16.26
N ASP A 341 -31.04 12.39 -17.46
CA ASP A 341 -29.75 12.52 -18.16
C ASP A 341 -28.74 13.34 -17.34
N ALA A 342 -29.21 14.33 -16.56
CA ALA A 342 -28.34 15.11 -15.67
C ALA A 342 -27.81 14.26 -14.51
N ALA A 343 -28.66 13.40 -13.94
CA ALA A 343 -28.25 12.43 -12.93
C ALA A 343 -27.24 11.43 -13.50
N GLU A 344 -27.49 10.90 -14.70
CA GLU A 344 -26.57 9.99 -15.38
C GLU A 344 -25.19 10.62 -15.61
N ARG A 345 -25.12 11.87 -16.09
CA ARG A 345 -23.84 12.58 -16.25
C ARG A 345 -23.09 12.72 -14.92
N ALA A 346 -23.80 13.07 -13.85
CA ALA A 346 -23.19 13.19 -12.52
C ALA A 346 -22.66 11.83 -12.02
N ALA A 347 -23.40 10.74 -12.23
CA ALA A 347 -22.95 9.38 -11.94
C ALA A 347 -21.69 9.00 -12.72
N HIS A 348 -21.61 9.34 -14.00
CA HIS A 348 -20.43 9.09 -14.84
C HIS A 348 -19.19 9.89 -14.37
N HIS A 349 -19.38 11.13 -13.91
CA HIS A 349 -18.31 11.89 -13.29
C HIS A 349 -17.85 11.27 -11.97
N LEU A 350 -18.78 10.92 -11.08
CA LEU A 350 -18.47 10.33 -9.79
C LEU A 350 -17.74 8.99 -9.91
N THR A 351 -18.19 8.14 -10.84
CA THR A 351 -17.58 6.82 -11.10
C THR A 351 -16.12 6.94 -11.55
N ARG A 352 -15.78 7.98 -12.34
CA ARG A 352 -14.40 8.25 -12.77
C ARG A 352 -13.48 8.71 -11.63
N LEU A 353 -14.03 9.20 -10.53
CA LEU A 353 -13.26 9.60 -9.35
C LEU A 353 -13.02 8.44 -8.38
N LEU A 354 -13.72 7.31 -8.55
CA LEU A 354 -13.53 6.15 -7.70
C LEU A 354 -12.19 5.48 -8.00
N PRO A 355 -11.42 5.07 -6.96
CA PRO A 355 -10.22 4.26 -7.15
C PRO A 355 -10.53 2.99 -7.94
N ALA A 356 -9.61 2.56 -8.80
CA ALA A 356 -9.78 1.37 -9.64
C ALA A 356 -10.13 0.09 -8.85
N ALA A 357 -9.64 -0.04 -7.62
CA ALA A 357 -9.96 -1.15 -6.72
C ALA A 357 -11.46 -1.24 -6.36
N LEU A 358 -12.22 -0.15 -6.51
CA LEU A 358 -13.66 -0.08 -6.24
C LEU A 358 -14.52 -0.13 -7.51
N ALA A 359 -13.91 -0.26 -8.70
CA ALA A 359 -14.63 -0.22 -9.98
C ALA A 359 -15.73 -1.29 -10.09
N GLY A 360 -15.51 -2.49 -9.55
CA GLY A 360 -16.51 -3.56 -9.55
C GLY A 360 -17.73 -3.29 -8.67
N ILE A 361 -17.53 -2.61 -7.53
CA ILE A 361 -18.58 -2.24 -6.57
C ILE A 361 -19.39 -1.04 -7.10
N ALA A 362 -18.78 -0.26 -7.98
CA ALA A 362 -19.34 0.94 -8.56
C ALA A 362 -20.13 0.68 -9.85
N SER A 363 -20.47 -0.56 -10.19
CA SER A 363 -21.35 -0.83 -11.34
C SER A 363 -22.76 -0.26 -11.08
N TRP A 364 -23.36 0.32 -12.11
CA TRP A 364 -24.71 0.91 -12.05
C TRP A 364 -25.37 0.88 -13.42
N SER A 365 -26.69 0.99 -13.42
CA SER A 365 -27.55 1.10 -14.61
C SER A 365 -28.18 2.48 -14.69
N ALA A 366 -28.42 2.97 -15.91
CA ALA A 366 -28.89 4.34 -16.16
C ALA A 366 -30.37 4.59 -15.81
N ASP A 367 -31.05 3.59 -15.27
CA ASP A 367 -32.38 3.76 -14.72
C ASP A 367 -32.34 4.44 -13.32
N PRO A 368 -33.47 4.99 -12.84
CA PRO A 368 -33.52 5.69 -11.58
C PRO A 368 -33.07 4.85 -10.36
N GLU A 369 -33.36 3.55 -10.34
CA GLU A 369 -33.02 2.67 -9.24
C GLU A 369 -31.51 2.42 -9.18
N GLY A 370 -30.90 2.14 -10.34
CA GLY A 370 -29.45 1.99 -10.47
C GLY A 370 -28.67 3.24 -10.06
N LEU A 371 -29.12 4.42 -10.48
CA LEU A 371 -28.52 5.71 -10.11
C LEU A 371 -28.69 6.03 -8.61
N ALA A 372 -29.86 5.75 -8.04
CA ALA A 372 -30.11 5.94 -6.62
C ALA A 372 -29.23 5.01 -5.77
N ALA A 373 -29.11 3.75 -6.17
CA ALA A 373 -28.24 2.78 -5.50
C ALA A 373 -26.77 3.19 -5.55
N LEU A 374 -26.29 3.74 -6.68
CA LEU A 374 -24.95 4.31 -6.76
C LEU A 374 -24.77 5.49 -5.81
N ALA A 375 -25.75 6.41 -5.74
CA ALA A 375 -25.69 7.57 -4.87
C ALA A 375 -25.56 7.15 -3.40
N VAL A 376 -26.35 6.17 -2.94
CA VAL A 376 -26.28 5.62 -1.59
C VAL A 376 -24.90 4.99 -1.31
N ARG A 377 -24.40 4.12 -2.19
CA ARG A 377 -23.07 3.52 -2.02
C ARG A 377 -21.98 4.58 -1.94
N CYS A 378 -22.05 5.60 -2.79
CA CYS A 378 -21.08 6.69 -2.76
C CYS A 378 -21.19 7.54 -1.49
N GLN A 379 -22.38 7.75 -0.93
CA GLN A 379 -22.55 8.43 0.37
C GLN A 379 -21.85 7.67 1.50
N GLU A 380 -21.93 6.35 1.51
CA GLU A 380 -21.27 5.50 2.51
C GLU A 380 -19.74 5.49 2.34
N LEU A 381 -19.26 5.45 1.10
CA LEU A 381 -17.82 5.42 0.78
C LEU A 381 -17.12 6.76 0.99
N GLU A 382 -17.83 7.87 0.81
CA GLU A 382 -17.29 9.23 0.85
C GLU A 382 -16.48 9.52 2.13
N PRO A 383 -16.99 9.30 3.36
CA PRO A 383 -16.22 9.55 4.58
C PRO A 383 -14.97 8.66 4.69
N VAL A 384 -15.06 7.40 4.24
CA VAL A 384 -13.94 6.46 4.27
C VAL A 384 -12.84 6.88 3.30
N LEU A 385 -13.22 7.24 2.08
CA LEU A 385 -12.29 7.69 1.05
C LEU A 385 -11.65 9.03 1.41
N ARG A 386 -12.41 9.98 1.96
CA ARG A 386 -11.88 11.24 2.50
C ARG A 386 -10.88 10.98 3.63
N GLY A 387 -11.24 10.15 4.61
CA GLY A 387 -10.37 9.81 5.73
C GLY A 387 -9.06 9.15 5.28
N ARG A 388 -9.15 8.19 4.36
CA ARG A 388 -7.98 7.53 3.75
C ARG A 388 -7.11 8.52 2.97
N ALA A 389 -7.72 9.44 2.22
CA ALA A 389 -7.01 10.48 1.49
C ALA A 389 -6.25 11.41 2.46
N GLY A 390 -6.90 11.83 3.55
CA GLY A 390 -6.31 12.66 4.61
C GLY A 390 -5.12 11.97 5.29
N LEU A 391 -5.31 10.73 5.75
CA LEU A 391 -4.25 9.95 6.38
C LEU A 391 -3.06 9.72 5.45
N LEU A 392 -3.31 9.38 4.17
CA LEU A 392 -2.25 9.18 3.20
C LEU A 392 -1.48 10.48 2.94
N ARG A 393 -2.18 11.62 2.82
CA ARG A 393 -1.57 12.94 2.66
C ARG A 393 -0.69 13.29 3.85
N GLU A 394 -1.21 13.14 5.07
CA GLU A 394 -0.49 13.43 6.30
C GLU A 394 0.75 12.54 6.46
N TRP A 395 0.58 11.22 6.26
CA TRP A 395 1.69 10.28 6.32
C TRP A 395 2.76 10.60 5.27
N ARG A 396 2.37 10.91 4.02
CA ARG A 396 3.33 11.32 2.97
C ARG A 396 4.07 12.60 3.33
N GLN A 397 3.37 13.59 3.92
CA GLN A 397 4.01 14.83 4.38
C GLN A 397 5.02 14.57 5.50
N ARG A 398 4.73 13.64 6.42
CA ARG A 398 5.69 13.20 7.45
C ARG A 398 6.87 12.45 6.83
N ALA A 399 6.61 11.52 5.92
CA ALA A 399 7.64 10.73 5.24
C ALA A 399 8.59 11.58 4.39
N ALA A 400 8.10 12.70 3.83
CA ALA A 400 8.90 13.65 3.07
C ALA A 400 9.84 14.52 3.91
N ARG A 401 9.66 14.56 5.23
CA ARG A 401 10.57 15.31 6.12
C ARG A 401 11.79 14.46 6.44
N PRO A 402 13.02 15.02 6.36
CA PRO A 402 14.22 14.31 6.82
C PRO A 402 14.03 13.82 8.26
N THR A 403 14.22 12.52 8.49
CA THR A 403 14.02 11.91 9.82
C THR A 403 15.20 11.01 10.18
N ARG A 404 15.65 11.14 11.42
CA ARG A 404 16.66 10.23 12.00
C ARG A 404 16.06 8.89 12.41
N GLN A 405 14.73 8.74 12.40
CA GLN A 405 14.07 7.49 12.78
C GLN A 405 14.48 6.29 11.91
N LEU A 406 14.87 6.53 10.66
CA LEU A 406 15.34 5.48 9.76
C LEU A 406 16.78 5.03 10.05
N HIS A 407 17.56 5.81 10.79
CA HIS A 407 19.00 5.60 10.94
C HIS A 407 19.33 4.25 11.59
N ALA A 408 18.65 3.93 12.70
CA ALA A 408 18.87 2.67 13.42
C ALA A 408 18.50 1.46 12.55
N GLU A 409 17.38 1.52 11.83
CA GLU A 409 16.96 0.45 10.92
C GLU A 409 17.92 0.29 9.74
N LEU A 410 18.41 1.39 9.17
CA LEU A 410 19.39 1.33 8.11
C LEU A 410 20.69 0.64 8.55
N LEU A 411 21.20 1.00 9.73
CA LEU A 411 22.38 0.33 10.31
C LEU A 411 22.10 -1.14 10.66
N ARG A 412 20.87 -1.46 11.07
CA ARG A 412 20.44 -2.83 11.36
C ARG A 412 20.45 -3.73 10.12
N TYR A 413 20.01 -3.21 8.98
CA TYR A 413 19.94 -3.99 7.73
C TYR A 413 21.18 -3.85 6.83
N ALA A 414 22.15 -3.03 7.19
CA ALA A 414 23.41 -2.94 6.46
C ALA A 414 24.21 -4.25 6.58
N ASP A 415 24.75 -4.70 5.44
CA ASP A 415 25.70 -5.81 5.38
C ASP A 415 27.06 -5.37 5.96
N VAL A 416 27.46 -4.13 5.66
CA VAL A 416 28.70 -3.52 6.17
C VAL A 416 28.39 -2.15 6.78
N VAL A 417 28.72 -1.97 8.05
CA VAL A 417 28.76 -0.66 8.69
C VAL A 417 30.21 -0.22 8.81
N ALA A 418 30.51 0.96 8.27
CA ALA A 418 31.87 1.43 8.07
C ALA A 418 32.11 2.75 8.78
N THR A 419 33.05 2.77 9.72
CA THR A 419 33.13 3.88 10.68
C THR A 419 34.56 4.13 11.18
N ALA A 420 34.81 5.34 11.69
CA ALA A 420 35.96 5.54 12.56
C ALA A 420 35.76 4.76 13.87
N CYS A 421 36.85 4.36 14.51
CA CYS A 421 36.83 3.46 15.66
C CYS A 421 35.90 3.96 16.79
N LEU A 422 36.11 5.19 17.28
CA LEU A 422 35.25 5.79 18.30
C LEU A 422 33.82 6.03 17.82
N ASP A 423 33.59 6.27 16.53
CA ASP A 423 32.25 6.52 16.01
C ASP A 423 31.33 5.28 16.14
N ALA A 424 31.88 4.08 16.30
CA ALA A 424 31.11 2.87 16.61
C ALA A 424 30.38 2.93 17.97
N GLY A 425 30.77 3.84 18.86
CA GLY A 425 30.13 4.02 20.16
C GLY A 425 28.99 5.04 20.18
N ARG A 426 28.64 5.66 19.04
CA ARG A 426 27.61 6.69 19.02
C ARG A 426 26.19 6.12 19.28
N PRO A 427 25.25 6.94 19.77
CA PRO A 427 23.90 6.48 20.11
C PRO A 427 23.13 5.82 18.96
N GLU A 428 23.41 6.18 17.70
CA GLU A 428 22.77 5.60 16.52
C GLU A 428 22.99 4.09 16.40
N TYR A 429 24.06 3.56 17.00
CA TYR A 429 24.36 2.14 17.02
C TYR A 429 23.54 1.35 18.05
N GLY A 430 22.94 2.01 19.05
CA GLY A 430 22.13 1.36 20.09
C GLY A 430 22.75 0.05 20.62
N ASP A 431 22.02 -1.05 20.48
CA ASP A 431 22.44 -2.42 20.81
C ASP A 431 22.71 -3.29 19.57
N LEU A 432 23.07 -2.66 18.45
CA LEU A 432 23.47 -3.39 17.25
C LEU A 432 24.68 -4.27 17.55
N ALA A 433 24.52 -5.55 17.22
CA ALA A 433 25.57 -6.56 17.21
C ALA A 433 26.02 -6.83 15.77
N PHE A 434 27.28 -7.22 15.62
CA PHE A 434 27.91 -7.60 14.36
C PHE A 434 28.52 -8.99 14.49
N ASP A 435 28.54 -9.73 13.40
CA ASP A 435 29.16 -11.05 13.37
C ASP A 435 30.68 -10.92 13.31
N LEU A 436 31.19 -9.94 12.56
CA LEU A 436 32.62 -9.74 12.38
C LEU A 436 32.99 -8.26 12.49
N LEU A 437 33.96 -7.95 13.35
CA LEU A 437 34.70 -6.69 13.31
C LEU A 437 35.95 -6.86 12.45
N ILE A 438 36.22 -5.92 11.56
CA ILE A 438 37.53 -5.75 10.93
C ILE A 438 38.09 -4.42 11.40
N LEU A 439 39.16 -4.46 12.19
CA LEU A 439 39.83 -3.27 12.69
C LEU A 439 41.13 -3.04 11.91
N GLU A 440 41.08 -2.09 10.99
CA GLU A 440 42.21 -1.66 10.19
C GLU A 440 43.17 -0.78 11.03
N ASP A 441 44.47 -0.93 10.82
CA ASP A 441 45.53 -0.18 11.50
C ASP A 441 45.47 -0.33 13.04
N ALA A 442 45.15 -1.55 13.49
CA ALA A 442 44.99 -1.88 14.90
C ALA A 442 46.26 -1.65 15.75
N THR A 443 47.44 -1.57 15.13
CA THR A 443 48.71 -1.18 15.77
C THR A 443 48.77 0.29 16.16
N ARG A 444 47.87 1.11 15.61
CA ARG A 444 47.73 2.54 15.89
C ARG A 444 46.50 2.88 16.73
N VAL A 445 45.74 1.86 17.18
CA VAL A 445 44.52 2.03 17.98
C VAL A 445 44.76 1.58 19.42
N PRO A 446 44.70 2.48 20.42
CA PRO A 446 44.76 2.09 21.83
C PRO A 446 43.61 1.15 22.21
N VAL A 447 43.81 0.25 23.19
CA VAL A 447 42.76 -0.68 23.64
C VAL A 447 41.46 0.03 24.04
N PRO A 448 41.47 1.13 24.84
CA PRO A 448 40.22 1.80 25.21
C PRO A 448 39.43 2.32 24.02
N GLU A 449 40.11 2.73 22.94
CA GLU A 449 39.46 3.16 21.70
C GLU A 449 38.91 1.97 20.92
N ALA A 450 39.70 0.89 20.79
CA ALA A 450 39.30 -0.34 20.12
C ALA A 450 38.09 -1.02 20.78
N LEU A 451 37.85 -0.78 22.06
CA LEU A 451 36.68 -1.30 22.77
C LEU A 451 35.37 -0.83 22.16
N ALA A 452 35.29 0.39 21.62
CA ALA A 452 34.04 0.93 21.06
C ALA A 452 33.43 0.01 19.98
N PRO A 453 34.19 -0.51 18.99
CA PRO A 453 33.70 -1.53 18.09
C PRO A 453 33.80 -2.98 18.63
N LEU A 454 34.81 -3.33 19.44
CA LEU A 454 35.01 -4.72 19.92
C LEU A 454 33.83 -5.23 20.75
N VAL A 455 33.24 -4.39 21.61
CA VAL A 455 32.10 -4.80 22.45
C VAL A 455 30.84 -5.13 21.63
N ARG A 456 30.81 -4.77 20.34
CA ARG A 456 29.66 -4.93 19.44
C ARG A 456 29.81 -6.11 18.47
N ALA A 457 30.93 -6.80 18.44
CA ALA A 457 31.17 -7.89 17.49
C ALA A 457 31.34 -9.24 18.19
N ARG A 458 30.86 -10.32 17.55
CA ARG A 458 31.06 -11.70 18.03
C ARG A 458 32.53 -12.11 17.95
N ARG A 459 33.19 -11.68 16.88
CA ARG A 459 34.60 -11.93 16.63
C ARG A 459 35.24 -10.76 15.88
N ALA A 460 36.57 -10.70 15.90
CA ALA A 460 37.32 -9.60 15.31
C ALA A 460 38.51 -10.09 14.49
N VAL A 461 38.84 -9.36 13.44
CA VAL A 461 40.08 -9.45 12.69
C VAL A 461 40.82 -8.13 12.90
N LEU A 462 41.93 -8.19 13.64
CA LEU A 462 42.81 -7.06 13.90
C LEU A 462 43.90 -7.05 12.83
N ILE A 463 44.00 -5.97 12.07
CA ILE A 463 44.93 -5.86 10.96
C ILE A 463 45.92 -4.76 11.26
N GLY A 464 47.21 -5.09 11.19
CA GLY A 464 48.25 -4.15 11.53
C GLY A 464 49.61 -4.55 10.99
N GLU A 465 50.54 -3.60 11.02
CA GLU A 465 51.94 -3.81 10.70
C GLU A 465 52.75 -3.92 12.00
N PRO A 466 53.34 -5.09 12.32
CA PRO A 466 54.18 -5.25 13.49
C PRO A 466 55.41 -4.33 13.45
N GLY A 467 55.95 -4.00 14.62
CA GLY A 467 57.19 -3.22 14.73
C GLY A 467 57.03 -1.71 14.49
N ARG A 468 55.78 -1.20 14.46
CA ARG A 468 55.54 0.24 14.47
C ARG A 468 56.05 0.89 15.77
N PRO A 469 56.49 2.16 15.74
CA PRO A 469 56.86 2.88 16.97
C PRO A 469 55.71 2.89 17.98
N PRO A 470 56.00 2.94 19.30
CA PRO A 470 54.96 2.97 20.32
C PRO A 470 54.02 4.16 20.13
N LEU A 471 52.79 4.04 20.59
CA LEU A 471 51.76 5.09 20.51
C LEU A 471 52.18 6.36 21.26
N ARG A 472 52.94 6.18 22.33
CA ARG A 472 53.47 7.21 23.22
C ARG A 472 54.90 6.87 23.59
N ASP A 473 55.66 7.88 23.99
CA ASP A 473 56.99 7.68 24.54
C ASP A 473 56.93 6.77 25.80
N PRO A 474 57.59 5.60 25.80
CA PRO A 474 57.59 4.68 26.93
C PRO A 474 58.17 5.27 28.21
N GLU A 475 59.08 6.24 28.15
CA GLU A 475 59.60 6.92 29.34
C GLU A 475 58.56 7.84 29.97
N VAL A 476 57.86 8.62 29.13
CA VAL A 476 56.76 9.49 29.57
C VAL A 476 55.61 8.67 30.16
N ALA A 477 55.25 7.56 29.52
CA ALA A 477 54.20 6.67 30.02
C ALA A 477 54.58 6.08 31.39
N ARG A 478 55.80 5.56 31.54
CA ARG A 478 56.29 5.00 32.82
C ARG A 478 56.32 6.05 33.93
N ALA A 479 56.79 7.26 33.64
CA ALA A 479 56.81 8.36 34.62
C ALA A 479 55.39 8.75 35.07
N TRP A 480 54.43 8.81 34.13
CA TRP A 480 53.04 9.09 34.44
C TRP A 480 52.40 7.99 35.30
N VAL A 481 52.63 6.73 34.94
CA VAL A 481 52.13 5.56 35.68
C VAL A 481 52.71 5.52 37.10
N ALA A 482 54.03 5.72 37.27
CA ALA A 482 54.67 5.72 38.58
C ALA A 482 54.06 6.76 39.54
N ALA A 483 53.60 7.90 39.02
CA ALA A 483 53.01 8.97 39.81
C ALA A 483 51.52 8.76 40.17
N ARG A 484 50.79 7.87 39.47
CA ARG A 484 49.32 7.83 39.49
C ARG A 484 48.71 6.42 39.54
N CYS A 485 49.51 5.37 39.47
CA CYS A 485 49.03 3.99 39.53
C CYS A 485 48.40 3.71 40.91
N PRO A 486 47.11 3.33 41.00
CA PRO A 486 46.47 3.03 42.27
C PRO A 486 46.99 1.72 42.86
N ALA A 487 46.87 1.57 44.18
CA ALA A 487 47.20 0.34 44.88
C ALA A 487 46.34 -0.82 44.34
N GLY A 488 46.97 -1.83 43.73
CA GLY A 488 46.33 -3.03 43.18
C GLY A 488 46.21 -3.09 41.66
N ALA A 489 46.60 -2.04 40.91
CA ALA A 489 46.76 -2.11 39.47
C ALA A 489 48.21 -2.50 39.10
N ASP A 490 48.40 -3.26 38.02
CA ASP A 490 49.73 -3.61 37.51
C ASP A 490 50.34 -2.43 36.72
N PRO A 491 51.44 -1.82 37.19
CA PRO A 491 52.10 -0.72 36.47
C PRO A 491 52.62 -1.11 35.09
N GLY A 492 53.00 -2.38 34.90
CA GLY A 492 53.46 -2.90 33.61
C GLY A 492 52.33 -2.95 32.60
N GLU A 493 51.18 -3.49 33.01
CA GLU A 493 49.95 -3.53 32.21
C GLU A 493 49.46 -2.14 31.83
N LEU A 494 49.41 -1.21 32.78
CA LEU A 494 48.99 0.17 32.50
C LEU A 494 49.96 0.88 31.55
N THR A 495 51.27 0.67 31.69
CA THR A 495 52.26 1.20 30.75
C THR A 495 52.02 0.63 29.35
N ALA A 496 51.78 -0.68 29.23
CA ALA A 496 51.54 -1.34 27.96
C ALA A 496 50.27 -0.82 27.27
N LEU A 497 49.18 -0.59 28.02
CA LEU A 497 47.93 0.02 27.52
C LEU A 497 48.12 1.45 26.98
N LEU A 498 49.13 2.18 27.46
CA LEU A 498 49.46 3.53 27.01
C LEU A 498 50.40 3.57 25.81
N THR A 499 51.27 2.56 25.66
CA THR A 499 52.34 2.54 24.66
C THR A 499 52.07 1.65 23.45
N ALA A 500 51.24 0.61 23.59
CA ALA A 500 50.99 -0.38 22.54
C ALA A 500 49.58 -0.26 21.95
N GLY A 501 49.43 -0.60 20.68
CA GLY A 501 48.12 -0.78 20.05
C GLY A 501 47.44 -2.06 20.52
N VAL A 502 46.15 -2.17 20.23
CA VAL A 502 45.37 -3.37 20.54
C VAL A 502 45.92 -4.60 19.80
N PHE A 503 46.47 -4.40 18.60
CA PHE A 503 47.09 -5.49 17.83
C PHE A 503 48.27 -6.10 18.58
N GLU A 504 49.24 -5.30 19.02
CA GLU A 504 50.45 -5.80 19.66
C GLU A 504 50.14 -6.52 20.98
N LEU A 505 49.21 -5.99 21.78
CA LEU A 505 48.82 -6.57 23.05
C LEU A 505 48.12 -7.92 22.88
N VAL A 506 47.23 -8.04 21.90
CA VAL A 506 46.52 -9.28 21.60
C VAL A 506 47.46 -10.29 20.93
N ALA A 507 48.23 -9.87 19.93
CA ALA A 507 49.14 -10.74 19.18
C ALA A 507 50.24 -11.35 20.05
N ALA A 508 50.77 -10.62 21.04
CA ALA A 508 51.79 -11.12 21.97
C ALA A 508 51.31 -12.30 22.83
N ARG A 509 49.99 -12.45 23.02
CA ARG A 509 49.37 -13.52 23.81
C ARG A 509 48.64 -14.55 22.94
N ALA A 510 48.54 -14.31 21.63
CA ALA A 510 47.74 -15.11 20.72
C ALA A 510 48.42 -16.46 20.37
N PRO A 511 47.67 -17.57 20.35
CA PRO A 511 48.18 -18.83 19.83
C PRO A 511 48.40 -18.73 18.31
N ALA A 512 49.27 -19.59 17.76
CA ALA A 512 49.63 -19.57 16.33
C ALA A 512 48.42 -19.63 15.38
N ARG A 513 47.33 -20.31 15.77
CA ARG A 513 46.09 -20.39 14.96
C ARG A 513 45.41 -19.02 14.77
N ASN A 514 45.56 -18.12 15.73
CA ASN A 514 44.99 -16.77 15.72
C ASN A 514 45.95 -15.74 15.07
N LEU A 515 47.12 -16.17 14.57
CA LEU A 515 48.14 -15.30 13.97
C LEU A 515 48.39 -15.67 12.50
N ALA A 516 48.38 -14.69 11.61
CA ALA A 516 48.85 -14.87 10.24
C ALA A 516 49.68 -13.67 9.78
N GLU A 517 50.57 -13.93 8.85
CA GLU A 517 51.25 -12.92 8.05
C GLU A 517 50.75 -13.08 6.62
N THR A 518 50.39 -11.98 5.95
CA THR A 518 50.00 -12.05 4.54
C THR A 518 51.17 -12.58 3.70
N GLY A 519 50.97 -13.73 3.04
CA GLY A 519 51.91 -14.28 2.06
C GLY A 519 52.05 -13.36 0.84
N TRP A 520 53.28 -13.18 0.37
CA TRP A 520 53.60 -12.42 -0.84
C TRP A 520 53.52 -13.27 -2.09
#